data_AF-A0A2G9MF78-F1
#
_entry.id   AF-A0A2G9MF78-F1
#
_cell.length_a   1.000
_cell.length_b   1.000
_cell.length_c   1.000
_cell.angle_alpha   90.00
_cell.angle_beta   90.00
_cell.angle_gamma   90.00
#
_symmetry.space_group_name_H-M   'P 1'
#
loop_
_entity.id
_entity.type
_entity.pdbx_description
1 polymer ?
#
loop_
_entity_poly.entity_id
_entity_poly.type
_entity_poly.pdbx_seq_one_letter_code
_entity_poly.pdbx_strand_id
1 'polypeptide(L)'
;MNRNKLIELFISNIANAIVHKILEKAIDVPEIIGKYRTEVINSWKIALGYRNKINPIDFPLPEHDTEEIKNRVINNVKAELKLRIGRGYKNISIDSVGEIVEQTLKEMNVI
;
A
#
# COMPACT_ATOMS: atom_id res chain seq x y z
N MET A 1 -15.28 14.87 -8.85
CA MET A 1 -14.75 13.51 -8.56
C MET A 1 -15.37 13.05 -7.25
N ASN A 2 -15.93 11.84 -7.19
CA ASN A 2 -16.65 11.33 -6.01
C ASN A 2 -15.65 10.92 -4.90
N ARG A 3 -15.93 11.25 -3.64
CA ARG A 3 -15.12 10.90 -2.46
C ARG A 3 -14.83 9.41 -2.36
N ASN A 4 -15.83 8.56 -2.56
CA ASN A 4 -15.66 7.10 -2.53
C ASN A 4 -14.69 6.65 -3.61
N LYS A 5 -14.72 7.31 -4.78
CA LYS A 5 -13.76 7.03 -5.85
C LYS A 5 -12.34 7.45 -5.48
N LEU A 6 -12.18 8.54 -4.74
CA LEU A 6 -10.86 8.95 -4.23
C LEU A 6 -10.31 7.94 -3.23
N ILE A 7 -11.15 7.42 -2.34
CA ILE A 7 -10.78 6.38 -1.37
C ILE A 7 -10.36 5.09 -2.10
N GLU A 8 -11.12 4.65 -3.11
CA GLU A 8 -10.72 3.51 -3.93
C GLU A 8 -9.37 3.70 -4.61
N LEU A 9 -9.14 4.87 -5.21
CA LEU A 9 -7.89 5.19 -5.89
C LEU A 9 -6.72 5.26 -4.89
N PHE A 10 -6.97 5.82 -3.71
CA PHE A 10 -6.01 5.81 -2.61
C PHE A 10 -5.63 4.38 -2.21
N ILE A 11 -6.62 3.53 -1.91
CA ILE A 11 -6.44 2.14 -1.51
C ILE A 11 -5.66 1.35 -2.56
N SER A 12 -5.99 1.49 -3.84
CA SER A 12 -5.29 0.78 -4.92
C SER A 12 -3.83 1.18 -5.02
N ASN A 13 -3.52 2.48 -4.94
CA ASN A 13 -2.14 2.95 -5.04
C ASN A 13 -1.31 2.60 -3.79
N ILE A 14 -1.89 2.70 -2.60
CA ILE A 14 -1.15 2.36 -1.38
C ILE A 14 -0.91 0.85 -1.26
N ALA A 15 -1.89 0.02 -1.64
CA ALA A 15 -1.70 -1.42 -1.72
C ALA A 15 -0.58 -1.78 -2.71
N ASN A 16 -0.55 -1.13 -3.88
CA ASN A 16 0.50 -1.36 -4.86
C ASN A 16 1.90 -0.95 -4.33
N ALA A 17 2.00 0.21 -3.68
CA ALA A 17 3.25 0.65 -3.06
C ALA A 17 3.76 -0.35 -2.01
N ILE A 18 2.86 -0.88 -1.17
CA ILE A 18 3.21 -1.85 -0.12
C ILE A 18 3.64 -3.19 -0.73
N VAL A 19 2.92 -3.70 -1.73
CA VAL A 19 3.32 -4.91 -2.46
C VAL A 19 4.73 -4.75 -3.01
N HIS A 20 5.01 -3.64 -3.69
CA HIS A 20 6.33 -3.41 -4.27
C HIS A 20 7.42 -3.22 -3.20
N LYS A 21 7.11 -2.60 -2.06
CA LYS A 21 8.04 -2.49 -0.91
C LYS A 21 8.39 -3.86 -0.32
N ILE A 22 7.43 -4.78 -0.28
CA ILE A 22 7.65 -6.16 0.18
C ILE A 22 8.47 -6.95 -0.84
N LEU A 23 8.12 -6.84 -2.13
CA LEU A 23 8.85 -7.53 -3.21
C LEU A 23 10.28 -7.01 -3.35
N GLU A 24 10.53 -5.71 -3.17
CA GLU A 24 11.87 -5.12 -3.14
C GLU A 24 12.76 -5.81 -2.10
N LYS A 25 12.21 -6.10 -0.91
CA LYS A 25 12.93 -6.76 0.19
C LYS A 25 13.09 -8.27 0.02
N ALA A 26 12.24 -8.90 -0.78
CA ALA A 26 12.22 -10.35 -0.97
C ALA A 26 13.12 -10.83 -2.13
N ILE A 27 13.62 -9.91 -2.96
CA ILE A 27 14.34 -10.22 -4.19
C ILE A 27 15.81 -9.83 -4.05
N ASP A 28 16.71 -10.75 -4.41
CA ASP A 28 18.17 -10.56 -4.33
C ASP A 28 18.81 -10.10 -5.65
N VAL A 29 17.99 -9.73 -6.65
CA VAL A 29 18.44 -9.31 -7.99
C VAL A 29 18.42 -7.78 -8.11
N PRO A 30 19.58 -7.09 -8.11
CA PRO A 30 19.66 -5.63 -8.06
C PRO A 30 18.89 -4.89 -9.17
N GLU A 31 18.90 -5.45 -10.38
CA GLU A 31 18.21 -4.89 -11.55
C GLU A 31 16.68 -4.89 -11.40
N ILE A 32 16.16 -5.87 -10.65
CA ILE A 32 14.74 -6.01 -10.37
C ILE A 32 14.34 -5.11 -9.18
N ILE A 33 15.21 -5.01 -8.17
CA ILE A 33 15.05 -4.10 -7.02
C ILE A 33 14.82 -2.66 -7.48
N GLY A 34 15.62 -2.18 -8.45
CA GLY A 34 15.49 -0.81 -8.97
C GLY A 34 14.12 -0.49 -9.58
N LYS A 35 13.52 -1.47 -10.27
CA LYS A 35 12.15 -1.33 -10.82
C LYS A 35 11.12 -1.23 -9.71
N TYR A 36 11.19 -2.12 -8.72
CA TYR A 36 10.26 -2.08 -7.59
C TYR A 36 10.37 -0.78 -6.79
N ARG A 37 11.58 -0.29 -6.54
CA ARG A 37 11.77 1.00 -5.88
C ARG A 37 11.08 2.16 -6.62
N THR A 38 11.19 2.17 -7.94
CA THR A 38 10.53 3.20 -8.78
C THR A 38 9.01 3.11 -8.65
N GLU A 39 8.46 1.90 -8.69
CA GLU A 39 7.02 1.67 -8.51
C GLU A 39 6.52 2.05 -7.11
N VAL A 40 7.31 1.80 -6.06
CA VAL A 40 7.01 2.25 -4.69
C VAL A 40 6.88 3.78 -4.67
N ILE A 41 7.88 4.50 -5.17
CA ILE A 41 7.90 5.97 -5.16
C ILE A 41 6.71 6.55 -5.93
N ASN A 42 6.43 6.03 -7.12
CA ASN A 42 5.34 6.50 -7.97
C ASN A 42 3.98 6.26 -7.32
N SER A 43 3.73 5.04 -6.88
CA SER A 43 2.46 4.65 -6.24
C SER A 43 2.25 5.44 -4.94
N TRP A 44 3.31 5.65 -4.15
CA TRP A 44 3.27 6.46 -2.94
C TRP A 44 2.89 7.92 -3.22
N LYS A 45 3.52 8.54 -4.23
CA LYS A 45 3.24 9.92 -4.61
C LYS A 45 1.79 10.11 -5.06
N ILE A 46 1.27 9.14 -5.83
CA ILE A 46 -0.12 9.15 -6.28
C ILE A 46 -1.08 8.98 -5.10
N ALA A 47 -0.79 8.04 -4.20
CA ALA A 47 -1.57 7.82 -2.98
C ALA A 47 -1.63 9.10 -2.12
N LEU A 48 -0.51 9.78 -1.86
CA LEU A 48 -0.51 11.06 -1.14
C LEU A 48 -1.38 12.11 -1.81
N GLY A 49 -1.34 12.18 -3.15
CA GLY A 49 -2.20 13.07 -3.93
C GLY A 49 -3.70 12.79 -3.74
N TYR A 50 -4.09 11.53 -3.58
CA TYR A 50 -5.48 11.17 -3.27
C TYR A 50 -5.81 11.39 -1.79
N ARG A 51 -4.90 11.04 -0.86
CA ARG A 51 -5.08 11.27 0.58
C ARG A 51 -5.45 12.72 0.86
N ASN A 52 -4.69 13.66 0.29
CA ASN A 52 -4.92 15.10 0.48
C ASN A 52 -6.23 15.60 -0.16
N LYS A 53 -6.74 14.91 -1.19
CA LYS A 53 -8.02 15.23 -1.84
C LYS A 53 -9.22 14.66 -1.08
N ILE A 54 -9.05 13.54 -0.37
CA ILE A 54 -10.11 12.94 0.47
C ILE A 54 -10.36 13.83 1.68
N ASN A 55 -9.27 14.23 2.34
CA ASN A 55 -9.25 15.14 3.47
C ASN A 55 -7.84 15.77 3.51
N PRO A 56 -7.65 17.06 3.83
CA PRO A 56 -6.30 17.61 3.86
C PRO A 56 -5.43 16.84 4.86
N ILE A 57 -4.15 16.66 4.52
CA ILE A 57 -3.27 15.75 5.26
C ILE A 57 -3.08 16.16 6.72
N ASP A 58 -3.27 17.44 7.05
CA ASP A 58 -3.15 17.97 8.42
C ASP A 58 -4.32 17.55 9.33
N PHE A 59 -5.38 16.98 8.75
CA PHE A 59 -6.56 16.52 9.48
C PHE A 59 -6.69 14.99 9.42
N PRO A 60 -7.00 14.34 10.56
CA PRO A 60 -7.25 12.91 10.58
C PRO A 60 -8.48 12.57 9.73
N LEU A 61 -8.45 11.39 9.11
CA LEU A 61 -9.65 10.86 8.47
C LEU A 61 -10.66 10.42 9.54
N PRO A 62 -11.96 10.42 9.23
CA PRO A 62 -12.97 9.80 10.08
C PRO A 62 -12.63 8.33 10.39
N GLU A 63 -12.86 7.90 11.62
CA GLU A 63 -12.49 6.55 12.11
C GLU A 63 -13.06 5.41 11.24
N HIS A 64 -14.30 5.54 10.77
CA HIS A 64 -14.89 4.56 9.86
C HIS A 64 -14.11 4.42 8.54
N ASP A 65 -13.57 5.52 8.00
CA ASP A 65 -12.77 5.47 6.77
C ASP A 65 -11.41 4.85 7.05
N THR A 66 -10.80 5.14 8.21
CA THR A 66 -9.46 4.63 8.53
C THR A 66 -9.47 3.12 8.73
N GLU A 67 -10.49 2.58 9.41
CA GLU A 67 -10.72 1.15 9.55
C GLU A 67 -11.00 0.49 8.20
N GLU A 68 -11.88 1.09 7.37
CA GLU A 68 -12.20 0.56 6.04
C GLU A 68 -10.94 0.50 5.16
N ILE A 69 -10.20 1.61 5.09
CA ILE A 69 -8.96 1.72 4.32
C ILE A 69 -7.97 0.66 4.79
N LYS A 70 -7.71 0.57 6.11
CA LYS A 70 -6.76 -0.39 6.67
C LYS A 70 -7.12 -1.82 6.28
N ASN A 71 -8.36 -2.23 6.50
CA ASN A 71 -8.81 -3.59 6.19
C ASN A 71 -8.72 -3.91 4.70
N ARG A 72 -9.14 -2.96 3.84
CA ARG A 72 -9.08 -3.15 2.38
C ARG A 72 -7.66 -3.21 1.86
N VAL A 73 -6.76 -2.37 2.38
CA VAL A 73 -5.33 -2.39 2.00
C VAL A 73 -4.69 -3.72 2.42
N ILE A 74 -4.91 -4.19 3.65
CA ILE A 74 -4.41 -5.49 4.11
C ILE A 74 -4.89 -6.62 3.19
N ASN A 75 -6.18 -6.66 2.87
CA ASN A 75 -6.76 -7.69 2.04
C ASN A 75 -6.18 -7.67 0.62
N ASN A 76 -6.07 -6.50 0.01
CA ASN A 76 -5.51 -6.34 -1.34
C ASN A 76 -4.04 -6.78 -1.39
N VAL A 77 -3.22 -6.35 -0.41
CA VAL A 77 -1.81 -6.73 -0.33
C VAL A 77 -1.67 -8.23 -0.13
N LYS A 78 -2.41 -8.83 0.81
CA LYS A 78 -2.37 -10.28 1.05
C LYS A 78 -2.78 -11.07 -0.19
N ALA A 79 -3.82 -10.64 -0.91
CA ALA A 79 -4.27 -11.30 -2.13
C ALA A 79 -3.19 -11.30 -3.21
N GLU A 80 -2.58 -10.14 -3.47
CA GLU A 80 -1.51 -10.02 -4.48
C GLU A 80 -0.27 -10.82 -4.08
N LEU A 81 0.17 -10.75 -2.83
CA LEU A 81 1.34 -11.51 -2.36
C LEU A 81 1.10 -13.02 -2.44
N LYS A 82 -0.11 -13.51 -2.14
CA LYS A 82 -0.47 -14.92 -2.34
C LYS A 82 -0.35 -15.33 -3.81
N LEU A 83 -0.77 -14.48 -4.75
CA LEU A 83 -0.59 -14.73 -6.18
C LEU A 83 0.91 -14.78 -6.56
N ARG A 84 1.74 -13.91 -5.99
CA ARG A 84 3.20 -13.90 -6.23
C ARG A 84 3.87 -15.16 -5.68
N ILE A 85 3.53 -15.56 -4.46
CA ILE A 85 4.02 -16.81 -3.84
C ILE A 85 3.60 -18.01 -4.68
N GLY A 86 2.35 -18.06 -5.14
CA GLY A 86 1.86 -19.11 -6.04
C GLY A 86 2.61 -19.18 -7.37
N ARG A 87 3.22 -18.07 -7.82
CA ARG A 87 4.09 -17.98 -9.01
C ARG A 87 5.56 -18.31 -8.72
N GLY A 88 5.90 -18.70 -7.49
CA GLY A 88 7.24 -19.14 -7.12
C GLY A 88 8.13 -18.07 -6.48
N TYR A 89 7.59 -16.88 -6.15
CA TYR A 89 8.33 -15.91 -5.34
C TYR A 89 8.57 -16.46 -3.93
N LYS A 90 9.81 -16.40 -3.46
CA LYS A 90 10.24 -16.88 -2.14
C LYS A 90 10.51 -15.69 -1.21
N ASN A 91 10.73 -15.96 0.08
CA ASN A 91 11.10 -14.94 1.08
C ASN A 91 10.06 -13.83 1.33
N ILE A 92 8.78 -14.10 1.05
CA ILE A 92 7.66 -13.20 1.35
C ILE A 92 6.96 -13.69 2.63
N SER A 93 6.95 -12.87 3.68
CA SER A 93 6.16 -13.15 4.88
C SER A 93 4.76 -12.51 4.77
N ILE A 94 3.71 -13.33 4.72
CA ILE A 94 2.32 -12.85 4.71
C ILE A 94 1.90 -12.32 6.08
N ASP A 95 2.46 -12.87 7.16
CA ASP A 95 2.06 -12.55 8.52
C ASP A 95 2.47 -11.13 8.92
N SER A 96 3.57 -10.62 8.37
CA SER A 96 4.03 -9.25 8.60
C SER A 96 3.25 -8.18 7.83
N VAL A 97 2.34 -8.57 6.91
CA VAL A 97 1.59 -7.60 6.08
C VAL A 97 0.78 -6.63 6.93
N GLY A 98 0.16 -7.09 8.02
CA GLY A 98 -0.63 -6.22 8.89
C GLY A 98 0.20 -5.10 9.50
N GLU A 99 1.37 -5.43 10.02
CA GLU A 99 2.31 -4.46 10.62
C GLU A 99 2.88 -3.48 9.60
N ILE A 100 3.22 -3.98 8.40
CA ILE A 100 3.74 -3.12 7.32
C ILE A 100 2.67 -2.13 6.86
N VAL A 101 1.42 -2.58 6.71
CA VAL A 101 0.31 -1.70 6.35
C VAL A 101 0.08 -0.66 7.43
N GLU A 102 0.05 -1.07 8.70
CA GLU A 102 -0.11 -0.16 9.84
C GLU A 102 0.96 0.94 9.83
N GLN A 103 2.24 0.58 9.71
CA GLN A 103 3.34 1.55 9.65
C GLN A 103 3.18 2.50 8.47
N THR A 104 2.86 1.98 7.28
CA THR A 104 2.68 2.80 6.09
C THR A 104 1.48 3.75 6.17
N LEU A 105 0.39 3.34 6.79
CA LEU A 105 -0.77 4.23 6.98
C LEU A 105 -0.49 5.32 8.02
N LYS A 106 0.32 5.04 9.05
CA LYS A 106 0.83 6.07 9.99
C LYS A 106 1.73 7.08 9.30
N GLU A 107 2.65 6.61 8.46
CA GLU A 107 3.53 7.47 7.64
C GLU A 107 2.72 8.41 6.72
N MET A 108 1.49 8.03 6.36
CA MET A 108 0.58 8.83 5.52
C MET A 108 -0.46 9.66 6.30
N ASN A 109 -0.36 9.69 7.63
CA ASN A 109 -1.34 10.33 8.51
C ASN A 109 -2.79 9.87 8.23
N VAL A 110 -2.97 8.56 8.01
CA VAL A 110 -4.29 7.94 7.86
C VAL A 110 -4.80 7.46 9.22
N ILE A 111 -3.92 6.83 10.00
CA ILE A 111 -4.17 6.32 11.37
C ILE A 111 -3.09 6.82 12.32
#